data_AF-A0A227JGF1-F1
#
_entry.id   AF-A0A227JGF1-F1
#
_cell.length_a   1.000
_cell.length_b   1.000
_cell.length_c   1.000
_cell.angle_alpha   90.00
_cell.angle_beta   90.00
_cell.angle_gamma   90.00
#
_symmetry.space_group_name_H-M   'P 1'
#
loop_
_entity.id
_entity.type
_entity.pdbx_description
1 polymer ?
#
loop_
_entity_poly.entity_id
_entity_poly.type
_entity_poly.pdbx_seq_one_letter_code
_entity_poly.pdbx_strand_id
1 'polypeptide(L)' 'ISDILGTSSEDKYRNFRVEVGVAYDNLTATPPTGITNYKKVTITIFASNTQPLTLTAIRGNY' A
#
# COMPACT_ATOMS: atom_id res chain seq x y z
N ILE A 1 1.95 16.12 4.67
CA ILE A 1 3.09 15.25 5.05
C ILE A 1 4.22 15.64 4.13
N SER A 2 5.21 16.34 4.66
CA SER A 2 6.35 16.85 3.91
C SER A 2 7.34 15.71 3.69
N ASP A 3 7.79 15.51 2.45
CA ASP A 3 8.79 14.49 2.10
C ASP A 3 10.10 14.79 2.84
N ILE A 4 10.41 13.96 3.84
CA ILE A 4 11.53 14.17 4.78
C ILE A 4 12.88 13.80 4.13
N LEU A 5 12.88 13.11 2.98
CA LEU A 5 14.10 12.50 2.45
C LEU A 5 14.64 13.17 1.18
N GLY A 6 13.83 13.95 0.47
CA GLY A 6 14.28 14.75 -0.69
C GLY A 6 14.90 13.95 -1.84
N THR A 7 15.10 14.62 -2.97
CA THR A 7 15.63 14.09 -4.25
C THR A 7 17.07 13.55 -4.18
N SER A 8 17.77 13.73 -3.06
CA SER A 8 19.18 13.33 -2.86
C SER A 8 19.38 11.83 -2.61
N SER A 9 18.29 11.10 -2.37
CA SER A 9 18.36 9.71 -1.88
C SER A 9 18.32 8.64 -2.98
N GLU A 10 18.14 9.02 -4.25
CA GLU A 10 17.85 8.09 -5.36
C GLU A 10 19.02 7.15 -5.69
N ASP A 11 20.28 7.58 -5.53
CA ASP A 11 21.43 6.85 -6.09
C ASP A 11 22.39 6.19 -5.09
N LYS A 12 22.30 6.48 -3.77
CA LYS A 12 23.29 5.97 -2.79
C LYS A 12 22.75 5.04 -1.73
N TYR A 13 21.45 4.81 -1.71
CA TYR A 13 20.85 3.91 -0.76
C TYR A 13 20.12 2.76 -1.47
N ARG A 14 20.49 1.51 -1.15
CA ARG A 14 19.63 0.33 -1.38
C ARG A 14 18.40 0.35 -0.46
N ASN A 15 17.88 1.53 -0.14
CA ASN A 15 16.73 1.67 0.73
C ASN A 15 15.51 1.36 -0.11
N PHE A 16 14.70 0.42 0.39
CA PHE A 16 13.35 0.27 -0.10
C PHE A 16 12.41 1.00 0.86
N ARG A 17 11.48 1.77 0.31
CA ARG A 17 10.37 2.34 1.08
C ARG A 17 9.19 1.40 0.94
N VAL A 18 8.54 1.12 2.06
CA VAL A 18 7.29 0.37 2.07
C VAL A 18 6.17 1.29 2.50
N GLU A 19 5.14 1.41 1.67
CA GLU A 19 3.88 2.05 2.03
C GLU A 19 2.83 0.96 2.28
N VAL A 20 2.12 1.06 3.41
CA VAL A 20 1.05 0.13 3.77
C VAL A 20 -0.25 0.90 3.84
N GLY A 21 -1.16 0.58 2.92
CA GLY A 21 -2.52 1.09 2.91
C GLY A 21 -3.48 0.01 3.40
N VAL A 22 -4.40 0.39 4.30
CA VAL A 22 -5.50 -0.49 4.71
C VAL A 22 -6.82 0.21 4.40
N ALA A 23 -7.62 -0.42 3.56
CA ALA A 23 -8.95 0.07 3.21
C ALA A 23 -9.97 -1.05 3.44
N TYR A 24 -11.20 -0.65 3.72
CA TYR A 24 -12.33 -1.56 3.58
C TYR A 24 -12.54 -1.83 2.09
N ASP A 25 -12.53 -3.10 1.70
CA ASP A 25 -12.81 -3.50 0.33
C ASP A 25 -14.01 -4.45 0.27
N ASN A 26 -14.74 -4.32 -0.83
CA ASN A 26 -15.87 -5.14 -1.16
C ASN A 26 -15.44 -6.00 -2.33
N LEU A 27 -15.25 -7.28 -2.05
CA LEU A 27 -14.98 -8.31 -3.04
C LEU A 27 -16.10 -8.49 -4.09
N THR A 28 -17.12 -7.64 -4.05
CA THR A 28 -18.32 -7.64 -4.88
C THR A 28 -18.51 -6.25 -5.50
N ALA A 29 -18.97 -6.20 -6.75
CA ALA A 29 -19.25 -4.96 -7.47
C ALA A 29 -20.36 -4.10 -6.82
N THR A 30 -21.10 -4.66 -5.86
CA THR A 30 -22.15 -3.97 -5.11
C THR A 30 -21.55 -3.28 -3.88
N PRO A 31 -21.71 -1.96 -3.73
CA PRO A 31 -21.38 -1.24 -2.51
C PRO A 31 -22.23 -1.79 -1.35
N PRO A 32 -21.63 -2.21 -0.23
CA PRO A 32 -22.35 -2.66 0.94
C PRO A 32 -22.95 -1.47 1.65
N THR A 33 -24.06 -1.76 2.30
CA THR A 33 -24.79 -0.83 3.16
C THR A 33 -24.26 -0.83 4.61
N GLY A 34 -23.08 -1.41 4.87
CA GLY A 34 -22.51 -1.57 6.22
C GLY A 34 -20.99 -1.75 6.24
N ILE A 35 -20.42 -2.03 7.43
CA ILE A 35 -18.97 -2.32 7.59
C ILE A 35 -18.64 -3.56 6.77
N THR A 36 -17.66 -3.44 5.88
CA THR A 36 -17.28 -4.53 4.99
C THR A 36 -16.64 -5.67 5.81
N ASN A 37 -16.92 -6.92 5.43
CA ASN A 37 -16.38 -8.09 6.14
C ASN A 37 -14.86 -8.24 5.97
N TYR A 38 -14.25 -7.45 5.09
CA TYR A 38 -12.88 -7.62 4.66
C TYR A 38 -12.13 -6.30 4.64
N LYS A 39 -10.90 -6.33 5.14
CA LYS A 39 -9.91 -5.28 4.94
C LYS A 39 -8.97 -5.71 3.84
N LYS A 40 -8.81 -4.87 2.83
CA LYS A 40 -7.75 -4.97 1.85
C LYS A 40 -6.53 -4.26 2.37
N VAL A 41 -5.42 -4.99 2.38
CA VAL A 41 -4.10 -4.47 2.70
C VAL A 41 -3.33 -4.39 1.40
N THR A 42 -2.91 -3.18 1.04
CA THR A 42 -2.08 -2.91 -0.11
C THR A 42 -0.69 -2.53 0.39
N ILE A 43 0.33 -3.23 -0.08
CA ILE A 43 1.72 -2.95 0.22
C ILE A 43 2.40 -2.52 -1.06
N THR A 44 2.95 -1.31 -1.08
CA THR A 44 3.72 -0.80 -2.23
C THR A 44 5.17 -0.65 -1.82
N ILE A 45 6.05 -1.37 -2.52
CA ILE A 45 7.49 -1.39 -2.29
C ILE A 45 8.14 -0.54 -3.38
N PHE A 46 8.81 0.53 -2.98
CA PHE A 46 9.60 1.41 -3.84
C PHE A 46 11.07 1.09 -3.62
N ALA A 47 11.81 0.74 -4.67
CA ALA A 47 13.23 0.42 -4.58
C ALA A 47 14.02 1.26 -5.59
N SER A 48 14.47 2.45 -5.15
CA SER A 48 15.24 3.41 -5.96
C SER A 48 14.59 3.60 -7.35
N ASN A 49 15.34 3.40 -8.44
CA ASN A 49 14.95 3.65 -9.82
C ASN A 49 14.13 2.51 -10.46
N THR A 50 13.75 1.49 -9.68
CA THR A 50 13.02 0.32 -10.17
C THR A 50 11.52 0.55 -10.08
N GLN A 51 10.74 -0.04 -11.00
CA GLN A 51 9.28 0.06 -10.96
C GLN A 51 8.74 -0.46 -9.60
N PRO A 52 7.83 0.29 -8.93
CA PRO A 52 7.27 -0.14 -7.65
C PRO A 52 6.54 -1.48 -7.76
N LEU A 53 6.73 -2.34 -6.77
CA LEU A 53 6.00 -3.61 -6.66
C LEU A 53 4.79 -3.42 -5.72
N THR A 54 3.60 -3.76 -6.20
CA THR A 54 2.37 -3.72 -5.39
C THR A 54 1.91 -5.13 -5.07
N LEU A 55 1.73 -5.42 -3.77
CA LEU A 55 1.16 -6.65 -3.25
C LEU A 55 -0.19 -6.35 -2.60
N THR A 56 -1.18 -7.22 -2.81
CA THR A 56 -2.51 -7.08 -2.21
C THR A 56 -2.85 -8.34 -1.42
N ALA A 57 -3.33 -8.15 -0.20
CA ALA A 57 -3.87 -9.22 0.63
C ALA A 57 -5.24 -8.82 1.17
N ILE A 58 -6.07 -9.81 1.46
CA ILE A 58 -7.38 -9.62 2.06
C ILE A 58 -7.42 -10.36 3.39
N ARG A 59 -7.90 -9.67 4.42
CA ARG A 59 -8.12 -10.23 5.76
C ARG A 59 -9.57 -10.03 6.17
N GLY A 60 -10.19 -11.07 6.71
CA GLY A 60 -11.50 -10.95 7.38
C GLY A 60 -11.45 -10.00 8.58
N ASN A 61 -12.54 -9.28 8.81
CA ASN A 61 -12.80 -8.62 10.08
C ASN A 61 -13.17 -9.70 11.12
N TYR A 62 -12.48 -9.70 12.25
CA TYR A 62 -12.82 -10.51 13.43
C TYR A 62 -13.60 -9.67 14.42
#